data_AF-A0A1B9I143-F1
#
_entry.id   AF-A0A1B9I143-F1
#
_cell.length_a   1.000
_cell.length_b   1.000
_cell.length_c   1.000
_cell.angle_alpha   90.00
_cell.angle_beta   90.00
_cell.angle_gamma   90.00
#
_symmetry.space_group_name_H-M   'P 1'
#
loop_
_entity.id
_entity.type
_entity.pdbx_description
1 polymer ?
#
loop_
_entity_poly.entity_id
_entity_poly.type
_entity_poly.pdbx_seq_one_letter_code
_entity_poly.pdbx_strand_id
1 'polypeptide(L)'
;MTTESIQAVLLANAVRSFPYRQPFFRRLYLIFFLLVSLLILLPAWSILYIPVQNRPRRQWTLKKCLRVRFSRRLCGLVARCEIDYLGRDLSKDPDPTTLRFSHPVTIPPPPSGLLRGHPKEALAQLHASRGQWIPRYIHRYESEKRRQGVWGRWNDWQESERIYGFEEVKGFWYTGEKTSPEEGPQVRRPGDPVLLHFHGGGYLCGTAAETDATSSIPKALVKHSPIHHILSIDYRLAPSSPWPLPLLDAISAYYWLVKKEEVDERDIIVAGDSAGGHLALALIRWLRDEGLSAGLKLPKGLVLMSPWADLGFTNAWGEEAIKHNRDSDTIDDTFGPFACALLLRAQPASIMHTSPYISPASLLITDDKSFIGLPPTYIVYGGAERLSINIQLLWNNIQKCRQSKGLLVPDRLFVSPDGVHDFMIFPWMAEEASEVYEDLDVWLRNLLAADLPEDEDQEVVGSSETEQSEGRESDWNKRAKRRRMSRQLTKESLRSQKSPTMGPVGDHMLKMVEDMSGEGLSMIGSPLTLSQLETNLSKGTEWLTPLTAELRPEYGFDDDEIPWYDLDGSSEDEAGIEKRKDR
;
A
#
# COMPACT_ATOMS: atom_id res chain seq x y z
N MET A 1 0.10 25.09 15.96
CA MET A 1 0.15 24.02 16.99
C MET A 1 1.60 23.72 17.34
N THR A 2 1.96 23.74 18.61
CA THR A 2 3.25 23.18 19.07
C THR A 2 3.20 21.65 19.00
N THR A 3 4.36 20.99 18.93
CA THR A 3 4.44 19.53 19.01
C THR A 3 3.71 18.98 20.24
N GLU A 4 3.71 19.71 21.35
CA GLU A 4 3.02 19.33 22.59
C GLU A 4 1.49 19.42 22.48
N SER A 5 0.95 20.39 21.73
CA SER A 5 -0.51 20.54 21.55
C SER A 5 -1.10 19.42 20.66
N ILE A 6 -0.40 19.06 19.57
CA ILE A 6 -0.74 17.89 18.73
C ILE A 6 -0.67 16.60 19.56
N GLN A 7 0.37 16.50 20.39
CA GLN A 7 0.56 15.40 21.32
C GLN A 7 -0.60 15.29 22.33
N ALA A 8 -1.11 16.40 22.88
CA ALA A 8 -2.23 16.39 23.82
C ALA A 8 -3.53 15.86 23.18
N VAL A 9 -3.84 16.29 21.95
CA VAL A 9 -5.04 15.85 21.21
C VAL A 9 -4.94 14.37 20.83
N LEU A 10 -3.77 13.90 20.40
CA LEU A 10 -3.56 12.51 20.02
C LEU A 10 -3.56 11.57 21.24
N LEU A 11 -3.03 12.01 22.38
CA LEU A 11 -3.06 11.24 23.64
C LEU A 11 -4.47 11.12 24.23
N ALA A 12 -5.31 12.15 24.11
CA ALA A 12 -6.70 12.12 24.60
C ALA A 12 -7.55 11.05 23.88
N ASN A 13 -7.24 10.75 22.63
CA ASN A 13 -7.96 9.78 21.80
C ASN A 13 -7.36 8.36 21.84
N ALA A 14 -6.28 8.14 22.60
CA ALA A 14 -5.52 6.89 22.57
C ALA A 14 -6.18 5.77 23.43
N VAL A 15 -6.55 4.64 22.79
CA VAL A 15 -7.10 3.36 23.35
C VAL A 15 -6.26 2.60 24.42
N ARG A 16 -6.71 2.56 25.67
CA ARG A 16 -6.05 1.88 26.82
C ARG A 16 -5.58 0.42 26.57
N SER A 17 -4.43 0.08 27.16
CA SER A 17 -3.73 -1.22 27.08
C SER A 17 -4.64 -2.44 27.34
N PHE A 18 -4.57 -3.43 26.46
CA PHE A 18 -5.45 -4.59 26.50
C PHE A 18 -4.83 -5.80 27.25
N PRO A 19 -5.55 -6.44 28.18
CA PRO A 19 -5.12 -7.68 28.85
C PRO A 19 -5.02 -8.90 27.92
N TYR A 20 -5.45 -8.78 26.66
CA TYR A 20 -5.59 -9.89 25.70
C TYR A 20 -4.30 -10.30 24.99
N ARG A 21 -3.14 -9.84 25.44
CA ARG A 21 -1.83 -10.25 24.87
C ARG A 21 -1.33 -11.60 25.39
N GLN A 22 -1.76 -11.99 26.58
CA GLN A 22 -1.43 -13.31 27.14
C GLN A 22 -2.22 -14.41 26.41
N PRO A 23 -1.61 -15.55 26.02
CA PRO A 23 -2.27 -16.57 25.20
C PRO A 23 -3.65 -17.01 25.72
N PHE A 24 -3.80 -17.14 27.04
CA PHE A 24 -5.06 -17.48 27.68
C PHE A 24 -6.13 -16.39 27.51
N PHE A 25 -5.83 -15.15 27.91
CA PHE A 25 -6.76 -14.03 27.78
C PHE A 25 -7.05 -13.67 26.33
N ARG A 26 -6.09 -13.87 25.42
CA ARG A 26 -6.26 -13.74 23.97
C ARG A 26 -7.31 -14.70 23.46
N ARG A 27 -7.19 -15.99 23.79
CA ARG A 27 -8.17 -17.01 23.38
C ARG A 27 -9.57 -16.69 23.92
N LEU A 28 -9.67 -16.33 25.20
CA LEU A 28 -10.94 -15.95 25.80
C LEU A 28 -11.56 -14.72 25.11
N TYR A 29 -10.74 -13.72 24.78
CA TYR A 29 -11.18 -12.55 24.04
C TYR A 29 -11.62 -12.86 22.63
N LEU A 30 -10.91 -13.71 21.89
CA LEU A 30 -11.30 -14.10 20.54
C LEU A 30 -12.62 -14.88 20.54
N ILE A 31 -12.83 -15.77 21.52
CA ILE A 31 -14.10 -16.46 21.73
C ILE A 31 -15.21 -15.45 22.04
N PHE A 32 -14.99 -14.57 23.02
CA PHE A 32 -15.96 -13.53 23.37
C PHE A 32 -16.26 -12.61 22.17
N PHE A 33 -15.23 -12.21 21.43
CA PHE A 33 -15.34 -11.39 20.24
C PHE A 33 -16.23 -12.07 19.21
N LEU A 34 -15.99 -13.35 18.92
CA LEU A 34 -16.74 -14.11 17.94
C LEU A 34 -18.20 -14.29 18.37
N LEU A 35 -18.44 -14.71 19.63
CA LEU A 35 -19.78 -14.87 20.18
C LEU A 35 -20.58 -13.57 20.17
N VAL A 36 -19.99 -12.46 20.62
CA VAL A 36 -20.66 -11.15 20.60
C VAL A 36 -20.90 -10.67 19.17
N SER A 37 -19.96 -10.92 18.26
CA SER A 37 -20.14 -10.52 16.86
C SER A 37 -21.30 -11.26 16.20
N LEU A 38 -21.37 -12.58 16.38
CA LEU A 38 -22.37 -13.45 15.76
C LEU A 38 -23.74 -13.34 16.43
N LEU A 39 -23.79 -13.35 17.77
CA LEU A 39 -25.06 -13.49 18.51
C LEU A 39 -25.71 -12.15 18.84
N ILE A 40 -24.94 -11.05 18.87
CA ILE A 40 -25.45 -9.74 19.30
C ILE A 40 -25.31 -8.71 18.19
N LEU A 41 -24.08 -8.48 17.70
CA LEU A 41 -23.79 -7.37 16.81
C LEU A 41 -24.34 -7.59 15.40
N LEU A 42 -24.19 -8.77 14.82
CA LEU A 42 -24.73 -9.07 13.49
C LEU A 42 -26.26 -8.94 13.44
N PRO A 43 -27.04 -9.50 14.39
CA PRO A 43 -28.48 -9.24 14.47
C PRO A 43 -28.81 -7.74 14.65
N ALA A 44 -28.10 -7.04 15.55
CA ALA A 44 -28.33 -5.61 15.78
C ALA A 44 -28.05 -4.76 14.54
N TRP A 45 -26.94 -5.02 13.82
CA TRP A 45 -26.62 -4.35 12.57
C TRP A 45 -27.62 -4.70 11.47
N SER A 46 -28.13 -5.94 11.47
CA SER A 46 -29.15 -6.35 10.50
C SER A 46 -30.41 -5.53 10.68
N ILE A 47 -30.90 -5.39 11.93
CA ILE A 47 -32.04 -4.53 12.25
C ILE A 47 -31.77 -3.07 11.89
N LEU A 48 -30.58 -2.56 12.23
CA LEU A 48 -30.18 -1.19 11.94
C LEU A 48 -30.20 -0.88 10.44
N TYR A 49 -29.74 -1.82 9.59
CA TYR A 49 -29.55 -1.61 8.15
C TYR A 49 -30.69 -2.14 7.27
N ILE A 50 -31.76 -2.69 7.85
CA ILE A 50 -33.00 -3.00 7.12
C ILE A 50 -33.53 -1.73 6.42
N PRO A 51 -33.74 -0.59 7.12
CA PRO A 51 -34.08 0.67 6.48
C PRO A 51 -32.92 1.19 5.63
N VAL A 52 -33.18 1.49 4.35
CA VAL A 52 -32.17 2.01 3.41
C VAL A 52 -31.58 3.35 3.90
N GLN A 53 -32.37 4.15 4.62
CA GLN A 53 -31.98 5.44 5.17
C GLN A 53 -30.87 5.33 6.23
N ASN A 54 -30.77 4.19 6.90
CA ASN A 54 -29.79 3.95 7.96
C ASN A 54 -28.49 3.33 7.42
N ARG A 55 -28.46 2.95 6.14
CA ARG A 55 -27.26 2.36 5.54
C ARG A 55 -26.20 3.44 5.34
N PRO A 56 -24.91 3.12 5.57
CA PRO A 56 -23.82 4.08 5.34
C PRO A 56 -23.85 4.67 3.92
N ARG A 57 -24.28 3.85 2.95
CA ARG A 57 -24.54 4.27 1.58
C ARG A 57 -25.88 3.71 1.13
N ARG A 58 -26.71 4.56 0.54
CA ARG A 58 -28.09 4.21 0.17
C ARG A 58 -28.14 3.11 -0.89
N GLN A 59 -27.20 3.09 -1.83
CA GLN A 59 -27.15 2.04 -2.86
C GLN A 59 -26.65 0.69 -2.34
N TRP A 60 -26.10 0.62 -1.12
CA TRP A 60 -25.57 -0.64 -0.60
C TRP A 60 -26.65 -1.63 -0.24
N THR A 61 -26.40 -2.89 -0.56
CA THR A 61 -27.19 -4.00 -0.04
C THR A 61 -26.97 -4.17 1.46
N LEU A 62 -27.94 -4.78 2.14
CA LEU A 62 -27.80 -5.17 3.54
C LEU A 62 -26.54 -6.04 3.75
N LYS A 63 -26.30 -6.99 2.85
CA LYS A 63 -25.15 -7.90 2.87
C LYS A 63 -23.82 -7.13 2.83
N LYS A 64 -23.69 -6.12 1.95
CA LYS A 64 -22.49 -5.27 1.87
C LYS A 64 -22.28 -4.48 3.16
N CYS A 65 -23.33 -3.86 3.70
CA CYS A 65 -23.24 -3.13 4.98
C CYS A 65 -22.75 -4.02 6.13
N LEU A 66 -23.28 -5.24 6.24
CA LEU A 66 -22.87 -6.20 7.27
C LEU A 66 -21.43 -6.66 7.08
N ARG A 67 -21.01 -6.95 5.83
CA ARG A 67 -19.62 -7.31 5.51
C ARG A 67 -18.65 -6.20 5.89
N VAL A 68 -18.89 -4.96 5.46
CA VAL A 68 -18.03 -3.81 5.78
C VAL A 68 -17.90 -3.64 7.30
N ARG A 69 -19.01 -3.68 8.03
CA ARG A 69 -18.98 -3.46 9.48
C ARG A 69 -18.33 -4.61 10.25
N PHE A 70 -18.49 -5.84 9.77
CA PHE A 70 -17.79 -7.00 10.32
C PHE A 70 -16.30 -6.95 10.01
N SER A 71 -15.91 -6.64 8.77
CA SER A 71 -14.51 -6.46 8.37
C SER A 71 -13.83 -5.35 9.16
N ARG A 72 -14.51 -4.21 9.40
CA ARG A 72 -13.99 -3.16 10.29
C ARG A 72 -13.73 -3.65 11.70
N ARG A 73 -14.64 -4.47 12.22
CA ARG A 73 -14.48 -5.06 13.55
C ARG A 73 -13.30 -6.05 13.59
N LEU A 74 -13.06 -6.80 12.51
CA LEU A 74 -11.90 -7.69 12.37
C LEU A 74 -10.59 -6.89 12.25
N CYS A 75 -10.56 -5.79 11.50
CA CYS A 75 -9.38 -4.92 11.41
C CYS A 75 -8.92 -4.46 12.80
N GLY A 76 -9.86 -4.06 13.66
CA GLY A 76 -9.56 -3.71 15.05
C GLY A 76 -9.03 -4.86 15.92
N LEU A 77 -9.15 -6.14 15.51
CA LEU A 77 -8.49 -7.25 16.23
C LEU A 77 -6.99 -7.21 16.09
N VAL A 78 -6.46 -6.85 14.93
CA VAL A 78 -5.02 -6.79 14.66
C VAL A 78 -4.36 -5.85 15.66
N ALA A 79 -4.88 -4.62 15.80
CA ALA A 79 -4.37 -3.63 16.75
C ALA A 79 -4.55 -4.06 18.23
N ARG A 80 -5.62 -4.80 18.56
CA ARG A 80 -5.96 -5.16 19.96
C ARG A 80 -5.27 -6.43 20.45
N CYS A 81 -5.05 -7.39 19.56
CA CYS A 81 -4.56 -8.72 19.89
C CYS A 81 -3.15 -9.00 19.37
N GLU A 82 -2.58 -8.09 18.55
CA GLU A 82 -1.29 -8.28 17.87
C GLU A 82 -1.25 -9.63 17.14
N ILE A 83 -2.35 -9.94 16.44
CA ILE A 83 -2.46 -11.10 15.56
C ILE A 83 -2.44 -10.59 14.13
N ASP A 84 -1.77 -11.32 13.24
CA ASP A 84 -1.95 -11.12 11.80
C ASP A 84 -3.42 -11.40 11.42
N TYR A 85 -3.86 -10.97 10.24
CA TYR A 85 -5.26 -11.12 9.78
C TYR A 85 -5.79 -12.56 9.89
N LEU A 86 -4.89 -13.54 9.95
CA LEU A 86 -5.18 -14.97 10.08
C LEU A 86 -4.48 -15.67 11.26
N GLY A 87 -3.88 -14.90 12.19
CA GLY A 87 -3.18 -15.46 13.35
C GLY A 87 -1.91 -16.24 12.99
N ARG A 88 -1.36 -16.01 11.80
CA ARG A 88 -0.09 -16.58 11.35
C ARG A 88 1.06 -16.09 12.23
N ASP A 89 2.00 -16.98 12.50
CA ASP A 89 3.26 -16.64 13.17
C ASP A 89 4.26 -16.17 12.12
N LEU A 90 4.46 -14.85 11.99
CA LEU A 90 5.40 -14.24 11.04
C LEU A 90 6.85 -14.60 11.31
N SER A 91 7.18 -15.15 12.48
CA SER A 91 8.53 -15.66 12.75
C SER A 91 8.81 -17.01 12.05
N LYS A 92 7.77 -17.65 11.50
CA LYS A 92 7.87 -18.93 10.82
C LYS A 92 7.62 -18.75 9.34
N ASP A 93 8.61 -19.17 8.57
CA ASP A 93 8.50 -19.22 7.12
C ASP A 93 7.41 -20.19 6.69
N PRO A 94 6.69 -19.86 5.60
CA PRO A 94 5.71 -20.77 5.06
C PRO A 94 6.44 -21.99 4.49
N ASP A 95 5.85 -23.17 4.64
CA ASP A 95 6.41 -24.38 4.05
C ASP A 95 6.36 -24.26 2.52
N PRO A 96 7.51 -24.24 1.82
CA PRO A 96 7.54 -24.08 0.36
C PRO A 96 6.73 -25.14 -0.37
N THR A 97 6.60 -26.34 0.19
CA THR A 97 5.84 -27.45 -0.42
C THR A 97 4.32 -27.23 -0.41
N THR A 98 3.85 -26.22 0.32
CA THR A 98 2.43 -25.88 0.40
C THR A 98 2.04 -24.73 -0.55
N LEU A 99 3.03 -24.03 -1.10
CA LEU A 99 2.83 -22.89 -1.99
C LEU A 99 2.54 -23.38 -3.42
N ARG A 100 1.54 -22.76 -4.06
CA ARG A 100 0.98 -23.16 -5.36
C ARG A 100 0.94 -22.03 -6.38
N PHE A 101 1.12 -20.79 -5.94
CA PHE A 101 1.07 -19.58 -6.77
C PHE A 101 2.35 -18.76 -6.68
N SER A 102 3.16 -19.02 -5.65
CA SER A 102 4.32 -18.22 -5.30
C SER A 102 5.54 -19.08 -4.97
N HIS A 103 6.72 -18.57 -5.33
CA HIS A 103 8.00 -19.22 -5.08
C HIS A 103 8.86 -18.33 -4.18
N PRO A 104 9.29 -18.80 -3.00
CA PRO A 104 10.07 -17.99 -2.09
C PRO A 104 11.45 -17.69 -2.66
N VAL A 105 11.93 -16.47 -2.43
CA VAL A 105 13.27 -16.02 -2.80
C VAL A 105 13.86 -15.21 -1.65
N THR A 106 15.18 -15.36 -1.49
CA THR A 106 15.96 -14.68 -0.48
C THR A 106 16.90 -13.70 -1.16
N ILE A 107 16.72 -12.42 -0.87
CA ILE A 107 17.45 -11.31 -1.48
C ILE A 107 18.61 -10.91 -0.55
N PRO A 108 19.87 -11.04 -0.99
CA PRO A 108 21.02 -10.68 -0.16
C PRO A 108 21.09 -9.16 0.07
N PRO A 109 21.69 -8.71 1.18
CA PRO A 109 21.84 -7.29 1.45
C PRO A 109 22.70 -6.60 0.37
N PRO A 110 22.32 -5.39 -0.08
CA PRO A 110 23.10 -4.63 -1.06
C PRO A 110 24.40 -4.07 -0.44
N PRO A 111 25.32 -3.55 -1.28
CA PRO A 111 26.49 -2.83 -0.80
C PRO A 111 26.11 -1.65 0.11
N SER A 112 26.88 -1.43 1.18
CA SER A 112 26.63 -0.35 2.15
C SER A 112 26.62 1.05 1.54
N GLY A 113 27.28 1.23 0.38
CA GLY A 113 27.27 2.48 -0.37
C GLY A 113 25.88 2.91 -0.87
N LEU A 114 24.88 2.03 -0.88
CA LEU A 114 23.49 2.40 -1.20
C LEU A 114 22.81 3.17 -0.05
N LEU A 115 23.34 3.13 1.17
CA LEU A 115 22.76 3.87 2.29
C LEU A 115 23.10 5.36 2.18
N ARG A 116 22.16 6.16 1.69
CA ARG A 116 22.32 7.61 1.42
C ARG A 116 20.99 8.37 1.49
N GLY A 117 21.06 9.69 1.61
CA GLY A 117 19.89 10.57 1.74
C GLY A 117 19.06 10.26 3.00
N HIS A 118 17.74 10.45 2.90
CA HIS A 118 16.78 10.23 3.99
C HIS A 118 16.94 8.91 4.76
N PRO A 119 17.05 7.71 4.13
CA PRO A 119 17.18 6.47 4.89
C PRO A 119 18.48 6.41 5.71
N LYS A 120 19.56 7.08 5.29
CA LYS A 120 20.79 7.16 6.09
C LYS A 120 20.59 8.00 7.35
N GLU A 121 19.95 9.16 7.21
CA GLU A 121 19.67 10.08 8.31
C GLU A 121 18.69 9.47 9.30
N ALA A 122 17.59 8.89 8.79
CA ALA A 122 16.59 8.21 9.60
C ALA A 122 17.17 6.98 10.33
N LEU A 123 18.11 6.25 9.71
CA LEU A 123 18.79 5.13 10.35
C LEU A 123 19.74 5.59 11.46
N ALA A 124 20.48 6.68 11.22
CA ALA A 124 21.33 7.28 12.25
C ALA A 124 20.50 7.77 13.44
N GLN A 125 19.35 8.38 13.18
CA GLN A 125 18.40 8.78 14.21
C GLN A 125 17.88 7.56 14.98
N LEU A 126 17.52 6.46 14.29
CA LEU A 126 17.13 5.19 14.90
C LEU A 126 18.24 4.64 15.81
N HIS A 127 19.51 4.67 15.38
CA HIS A 127 20.63 4.21 16.20
C HIS A 127 20.90 5.10 17.42
N ALA A 128 20.72 6.41 17.28
CA ALA A 128 20.96 7.39 18.34
C ALA A 128 19.93 7.31 19.48
N SER A 129 18.72 6.85 19.17
CA SER A 129 17.58 6.82 20.11
C SER A 129 17.29 5.42 20.69
N ARG A 130 18.14 4.42 20.39
CA ARG A 130 18.05 3.04 20.91
C ARG A 130 17.94 3.00 22.44
N GLY A 131 16.93 2.29 22.94
CA GLY A 131 16.68 2.13 24.38
C GLY A 131 16.15 3.37 25.09
N GLN A 132 15.98 4.49 24.38
CA GLN A 132 15.42 5.74 24.89
C GLN A 132 14.03 6.03 24.29
N TRP A 133 13.34 4.99 23.82
CA TRP A 133 12.01 5.13 23.23
C TRP A 133 11.02 5.54 24.32
N ILE A 134 10.62 6.80 24.29
CA ILE A 134 9.42 7.24 24.97
C ILE A 134 8.31 7.11 23.93
N PRO A 135 7.36 6.16 24.06
CA PRO A 135 6.25 6.04 23.13
C PRO A 135 5.47 7.36 23.13
N ARG A 136 5.73 8.24 22.16
CA ARG A 136 5.17 9.60 22.15
C ARG A 136 3.66 9.61 21.89
N TYR A 137 3.10 8.47 21.46
CA TYR A 137 1.72 8.32 21.00
C TYR A 137 0.90 7.23 21.71
N ILE A 138 1.34 6.70 22.86
CA ILE A 138 0.69 5.50 23.42
C ILE A 138 0.26 5.63 24.88
N HIS A 139 -1.06 5.55 25.06
CA HIS A 139 -1.88 5.19 26.22
C HIS A 139 -1.32 5.38 27.63
N ARG A 140 -1.96 6.29 28.39
CA ARG A 140 -1.83 6.36 29.84
C ARG A 140 -2.70 5.29 30.51
N TYR A 141 -2.08 4.46 31.36
CA TYR A 141 -2.79 4.01 32.57
C TYR A 141 -2.73 5.17 33.55
N GLU A 142 -3.89 5.75 33.88
CA GLU A 142 -4.01 6.57 35.09
C GLU A 142 -3.95 5.65 36.30
N SER A 143 -2.74 5.36 36.76
CA SER A 143 -2.43 5.28 38.19
C SER A 143 -0.93 5.12 38.37
N GLU A 144 -0.43 5.89 39.32
CA GLU A 144 0.97 6.09 39.62
C GLU A 144 1.74 4.81 39.96
N LYS A 145 3.06 4.90 39.71
CA LYS A 145 4.15 4.21 40.43
C LYS A 145 4.13 2.67 40.37
N ARG A 146 5.03 2.14 39.52
CA ARG A 146 5.58 0.77 39.52
C ARG A 146 4.95 -0.31 38.63
N ARG A 147 4.50 0.02 37.42
CA ARG A 147 4.39 -1.00 36.37
C ARG A 147 4.95 -0.45 35.06
N GLN A 148 6.07 -1.01 34.60
CA GLN A 148 6.47 -0.86 33.20
C GLN A 148 5.26 -1.30 32.36
N GLY A 149 4.62 -0.33 31.67
CA GLY A 149 3.59 -0.64 30.69
C GLY A 149 4.15 -1.59 29.62
N VAL A 150 3.28 -2.20 28.82
CA VAL A 150 3.72 -3.16 27.80
C VAL A 150 4.81 -2.56 26.91
N TRP A 151 4.77 -1.26 26.65
CA TRP A 151 5.74 -0.48 25.87
C TRP A 151 7.06 -0.17 26.58
N GLY A 152 7.08 -0.16 27.92
CA GLY A 152 8.33 -0.09 28.70
C GLY A 152 9.20 -1.35 28.55
N ARG A 153 8.61 -2.48 28.12
CA ARG A 153 9.35 -3.71 27.74
C ARG A 153 10.04 -3.62 26.38
N TRP A 154 9.71 -2.61 25.56
CA TRP A 154 10.28 -2.43 24.22
C TRP A 154 11.56 -1.60 24.27
N ASN A 155 11.81 -0.93 25.40
CA ASN A 155 13.14 -0.47 25.80
C ASN A 155 13.95 -1.62 26.41
N ASP A 156 13.91 -2.79 25.78
CA ASP A 156 14.74 -3.91 26.22
C ASP A 156 16.21 -3.52 26.02
N TRP A 157 17.06 -3.88 26.97
CA TRP A 157 18.51 -3.73 26.87
C TRP A 157 19.04 -4.45 25.62
N GLN A 158 18.39 -5.53 25.18
CA GLN A 158 18.76 -6.22 23.93
C GLN A 158 18.60 -5.35 22.67
N GLU A 159 17.67 -4.40 22.63
CA GLU A 159 17.57 -3.45 21.51
C GLU A 159 18.71 -2.41 21.54
N SER A 160 19.31 -2.14 22.70
CA SER A 160 20.40 -1.16 22.82
C SER A 160 21.67 -1.57 22.08
N GLU A 161 21.87 -2.88 21.91
CA GLU A 161 23.03 -3.46 21.22
C GLU A 161 22.76 -3.77 19.74
N ARG A 162 21.49 -3.79 19.30
CA ARG A 162 21.14 -4.15 17.92
C ARG A 162 21.62 -3.09 16.93
N ILE A 163 22.42 -3.50 15.95
CA ILE A 163 22.84 -2.66 14.83
C ILE A 163 21.88 -2.88 13.67
N TYR A 164 21.06 -1.88 13.37
CA TYR A 164 20.15 -1.93 12.24
C TYR A 164 20.82 -1.50 10.94
N GLY A 165 20.37 -2.04 9.80
CA GLY A 165 20.83 -1.64 8.47
C GLY A 165 20.18 -2.48 7.37
N PHE A 166 20.91 -2.60 6.25
CA PHE A 166 20.58 -3.57 5.23
C PHE A 166 20.75 -4.98 5.79
N GLU A 167 19.70 -5.78 5.66
CA GLU A 167 19.68 -7.19 6.01
C GLU A 167 19.19 -7.97 4.79
N GLU A 168 19.22 -9.30 4.90
CA GLU A 168 18.59 -10.18 3.93
C GLU A 168 17.06 -9.94 3.91
N VAL A 169 16.49 -9.88 2.70
CA VAL A 169 15.07 -9.58 2.49
C VAL A 169 14.39 -10.80 1.87
N LYS A 170 13.25 -11.18 2.44
CA LYS A 170 12.43 -12.25 1.89
C LYS A 170 11.49 -11.71 0.82
N GLY A 171 11.22 -12.52 -0.19
CA GLY A 171 10.27 -12.19 -1.25
C GLY A 171 9.66 -13.43 -1.85
N PHE A 172 8.66 -13.22 -2.70
CA PHE A 172 7.91 -14.28 -3.35
C PHE A 172 7.68 -13.92 -4.82
N TRP A 173 8.12 -14.80 -5.71
CA TRP A 173 7.86 -14.71 -7.14
C TRP A 173 6.50 -15.32 -7.47
N TYR A 174 5.62 -14.54 -8.08
CA TYR A 174 4.40 -15.02 -8.71
C TYR A 174 4.64 -15.05 -10.22
N THR A 175 4.50 -16.23 -10.83
CA THR A 175 4.89 -16.46 -12.24
C THR A 175 3.85 -17.21 -13.07
N GLY A 176 2.62 -16.67 -13.17
CA GLY A 176 1.53 -17.22 -13.97
C GLY A 176 0.54 -18.06 -13.17
N GLU A 177 -0.14 -19.01 -13.85
CA GLU A 177 -1.11 -19.90 -13.23
C GLU A 177 -0.50 -20.79 -12.14
N LYS A 178 -1.37 -21.49 -11.41
CA LYS A 178 -1.06 -22.41 -10.32
C LYS A 178 0.00 -23.45 -10.74
N THR A 179 1.19 -23.36 -10.17
CA THR A 179 2.29 -24.32 -10.35
C THR A 179 2.21 -25.42 -9.29
N SER A 180 2.75 -26.59 -9.59
CA SER A 180 2.96 -27.59 -8.53
C SER A 180 4.04 -27.10 -7.56
N PRO A 181 3.99 -27.45 -6.27
CA PRO A 181 5.01 -27.02 -5.30
C PRO A 181 6.44 -27.50 -5.64
N GLU A 182 6.57 -28.50 -6.51
CA GLU A 182 7.84 -29.06 -6.98
C GLU A 182 8.40 -28.31 -8.21
N GLU A 183 7.56 -27.57 -8.92
CA GLU A 183 7.97 -26.76 -10.07
C GLU A 183 8.54 -25.42 -9.58
N GLY A 184 9.68 -25.01 -10.13
CA GLY A 184 10.26 -23.70 -9.85
C GLY A 184 9.48 -22.56 -10.53
N PRO A 185 9.81 -21.29 -10.22
CA PRO A 185 9.21 -20.14 -10.91
C PRO A 185 9.48 -20.21 -12.41
N GLN A 186 8.52 -19.75 -13.22
CA GLN A 186 8.74 -19.69 -14.66
C GLN A 186 9.94 -18.79 -14.97
N VAL A 187 10.83 -19.28 -15.83
CA VAL A 187 12.07 -18.58 -16.17
C VAL A 187 11.73 -17.31 -16.95
N ARG A 188 12.04 -16.16 -16.35
CA ARG A 188 11.92 -14.84 -16.99
C ARG A 188 12.85 -14.74 -18.19
N ARG A 189 12.34 -14.29 -19.33
CA ARG A 189 13.17 -14.02 -20.52
C ARG A 189 13.67 -12.57 -20.50
N PRO A 190 14.83 -12.28 -21.10
CA PRO A 190 15.28 -10.91 -21.27
C PRO A 190 14.26 -10.07 -22.04
N GLY A 191 13.84 -8.95 -21.44
CA GLY A 191 12.80 -8.05 -21.96
C GLY A 191 11.41 -8.28 -21.37
N ASP A 192 11.17 -9.38 -20.64
CA ASP A 192 9.90 -9.59 -19.94
C ASP A 192 9.79 -8.60 -18.77
N PRO A 193 8.65 -7.89 -18.63
CA PRO A 193 8.47 -6.93 -17.57
C PRO A 193 8.34 -7.61 -16.20
N VAL A 194 8.77 -6.92 -15.16
CA VAL A 194 8.66 -7.34 -13.76
C VAL A 194 7.90 -6.29 -12.97
N LEU A 195 6.93 -6.73 -12.17
CA LEU A 195 6.26 -5.87 -11.20
C LEU A 195 6.83 -6.14 -9.81
N LEU A 196 7.50 -5.14 -9.21
CA LEU A 196 7.98 -5.17 -7.84
C LEU A 196 6.85 -4.68 -6.91
N HIS A 197 6.30 -5.58 -6.11
CA HIS A 197 5.12 -5.35 -5.28
C HIS A 197 5.48 -5.25 -3.78
N PHE A 198 4.85 -4.31 -3.09
CA PHE A 198 4.89 -4.20 -1.62
C PHE A 198 3.48 -4.31 -1.06
N HIS A 199 3.26 -5.27 -0.15
CA HIS A 199 1.94 -5.51 0.43
C HIS A 199 1.51 -4.42 1.43
N GLY A 200 0.20 -4.26 1.64
CA GLY A 200 -0.40 -3.42 2.67
C GLY A 200 -0.32 -4.01 4.08
N GLY A 201 -1.12 -3.48 5.02
CA GLY A 201 -1.12 -3.92 6.44
C GLY A 201 -0.50 -2.93 7.43
N GLY A 202 -0.42 -1.64 7.07
CA GLY A 202 -0.03 -0.58 8.00
C GLY A 202 1.42 -0.66 8.50
N TYR A 203 2.31 -1.39 7.82
CA TYR A 203 3.65 -1.76 8.30
C TYR A 203 3.65 -2.64 9.57
N LEU A 204 2.50 -3.18 10.00
CA LEU A 204 2.36 -3.97 11.22
C LEU A 204 2.00 -5.43 10.98
N CYS A 205 1.31 -5.71 9.89
CA CYS A 205 0.79 -7.05 9.56
C CYS A 205 0.80 -7.29 8.06
N GLY A 206 0.32 -8.47 7.65
CA GLY A 206 0.40 -8.95 6.28
C GLY A 206 1.76 -9.57 5.95
N THR A 207 1.82 -10.15 4.77
CA THR A 207 3.00 -10.83 4.23
C THR A 207 2.91 -10.88 2.72
N ALA A 208 4.04 -11.05 2.05
CA ALA A 208 4.08 -11.26 0.61
C ALA A 208 3.74 -12.70 0.18
N ALA A 209 3.57 -13.64 1.11
CA ALA A 209 3.25 -15.04 0.80
C ALA A 209 1.78 -15.22 0.38
N GLU A 210 1.50 -16.18 -0.52
CA GLU A 210 0.15 -16.44 -1.05
C GLU A 210 -0.91 -16.87 -0.02
N THR A 211 -0.44 -17.24 1.18
CA THR A 211 -1.28 -17.70 2.29
C THR A 211 -2.07 -16.57 2.95
N ASP A 212 -1.73 -15.32 2.67
CA ASP A 212 -2.39 -14.15 3.26
C ASP A 212 -3.30 -13.42 2.28
N ALA A 213 -4.29 -12.69 2.80
CA ALA A 213 -5.25 -11.95 2.01
C ALA A 213 -4.59 -10.87 1.12
N THR A 214 -3.50 -10.23 1.57
CA THR A 214 -2.75 -9.23 0.80
C THR A 214 -2.20 -9.79 -0.52
N SER A 215 -1.99 -11.11 -0.60
CA SER A 215 -1.51 -11.77 -1.81
C SER A 215 -2.54 -11.84 -2.94
N SER A 216 -3.80 -11.50 -2.68
CA SER A 216 -4.86 -11.51 -3.71
C SER A 216 -4.53 -10.57 -4.88
N ILE A 217 -3.87 -9.45 -4.60
CA ILE A 217 -3.41 -8.49 -5.61
C ILE A 217 -2.37 -9.11 -6.55
N PRO A 218 -1.19 -9.60 -6.09
CA PRO A 218 -0.22 -10.19 -6.99
C PRO A 218 -0.75 -11.45 -7.72
N LYS A 219 -1.61 -12.26 -7.08
CA LYS A 219 -2.27 -13.41 -7.76
C LYS A 219 -3.18 -12.97 -8.89
N ALA A 220 -4.00 -11.96 -8.69
CA ALA A 220 -4.87 -11.45 -9.74
C ALA A 220 -4.07 -10.75 -10.84
N LEU A 221 -3.09 -9.91 -10.49
CA LEU A 221 -2.29 -9.18 -11.47
C LEU A 221 -1.47 -10.11 -12.37
N VAL A 222 -0.89 -11.19 -11.85
CA VAL A 222 -0.09 -12.11 -12.67
C VAL A 222 -0.95 -12.84 -13.71
N LYS A 223 -2.25 -12.97 -13.43
CA LYS A 223 -3.25 -13.64 -14.29
C LYS A 223 -3.93 -12.67 -15.27
N HIS A 224 -4.22 -11.45 -14.83
CA HIS A 224 -5.10 -10.51 -15.52
C HIS A 224 -4.40 -9.26 -16.07
N SER A 225 -3.08 -9.16 -15.94
CA SER A 225 -2.28 -8.06 -16.49
C SER A 225 -1.29 -8.56 -17.56
N PRO A 226 -0.62 -7.67 -18.32
CA PRO A 226 0.40 -8.07 -19.28
C PRO A 226 1.75 -8.42 -18.62
N ILE A 227 1.82 -8.42 -17.28
CA ILE A 227 3.02 -8.70 -16.51
C ILE A 227 2.85 -10.03 -15.77
N HIS A 228 3.61 -11.04 -16.19
CA HIS A 228 3.54 -12.39 -15.64
C HIS A 228 4.67 -12.74 -14.66
N HIS A 229 5.49 -11.75 -14.27
CA HIS A 229 6.52 -11.92 -13.25
C HIS A 229 6.36 -10.83 -12.19
N ILE A 230 5.80 -11.22 -11.04
CA ILE A 230 5.60 -10.30 -9.92
C ILE A 230 6.46 -10.73 -8.75
N LEU A 231 7.36 -9.86 -8.32
CA LEU A 231 8.15 -10.04 -7.11
C LEU A 231 7.48 -9.28 -5.96
N SER A 232 6.80 -10.00 -5.06
CA SER A 232 6.21 -9.41 -3.85
C SER A 232 7.19 -9.51 -2.69
N ILE A 233 7.46 -8.40 -2.01
CA ILE A 233 8.49 -8.31 -0.96
C ILE A 233 7.87 -8.44 0.42
N ASP A 234 8.41 -9.37 1.20
CA ASP A 234 8.06 -9.61 2.61
C ASP A 234 8.96 -8.69 3.48
N TYR A 235 8.71 -7.38 3.38
CA TYR A 235 9.54 -6.37 4.01
C TYR A 235 9.40 -6.40 5.52
N ARG A 236 10.45 -5.97 6.24
CA ARG A 236 10.45 -6.00 7.70
C ARG A 236 9.37 -5.07 8.27
N LEU A 237 8.62 -5.58 9.24
CA LEU A 237 7.48 -4.87 9.82
C LEU A 237 7.83 -4.22 11.17
N ALA A 238 7.21 -3.07 11.40
CA ALA A 238 7.11 -2.50 12.73
C ALA A 238 6.22 -3.41 13.59
N PRO A 239 6.36 -3.37 14.91
CA PRO A 239 7.28 -2.54 15.69
C PRO A 239 8.73 -3.04 15.79
N SER A 240 9.01 -4.30 15.46
CA SER A 240 10.38 -4.88 15.55
C SER A 240 11.37 -4.18 14.61
N SER A 241 10.88 -3.72 13.47
CA SER A 241 11.66 -3.03 12.45
C SER A 241 10.99 -1.70 12.07
N PRO A 242 11.21 -0.63 12.85
CA PRO A 242 10.62 0.70 12.59
C PRO A 242 11.23 1.38 11.36
N TRP A 243 10.71 2.55 11.00
CA TRP A 243 11.27 3.37 9.93
C TRP A 243 12.73 3.76 10.22
N PRO A 244 13.65 3.66 9.24
CA PRO A 244 13.45 3.46 7.80
C PRO A 244 13.64 2.02 7.29
N LEU A 245 13.58 1.01 8.15
CA LEU A 245 13.94 -0.37 7.76
C LEU A 245 13.10 -0.97 6.63
N PRO A 246 11.77 -0.76 6.55
CA PRO A 246 10.99 -1.16 5.39
C PRO A 246 11.51 -0.55 4.07
N LEU A 247 11.94 0.73 4.10
CA LEU A 247 12.50 1.41 2.93
C LEU A 247 13.86 0.84 2.53
N LEU A 248 14.69 0.43 3.49
CA LEU A 248 15.93 -0.28 3.17
C LEU A 248 15.66 -1.58 2.42
N ASP A 249 14.61 -2.31 2.81
CA ASP A 249 14.25 -3.58 2.17
C ASP A 249 13.73 -3.36 0.74
N ALA A 250 12.95 -2.31 0.52
CA ALA A 250 12.52 -1.89 -0.80
C ALA A 250 13.69 -1.51 -1.71
N ILE A 251 14.69 -0.80 -1.17
CA ILE A 251 15.94 -0.46 -1.89
C ILE A 251 16.73 -1.72 -2.23
N SER A 252 16.88 -2.66 -1.28
CA SER A 252 17.54 -3.95 -1.50
C SER A 252 16.89 -4.73 -2.64
N ALA A 253 15.56 -4.83 -2.62
CA ALA A 253 14.81 -5.54 -3.64
C ALA A 253 14.96 -4.92 -5.04
N TYR A 254 14.84 -3.59 -5.15
CA TYR A 254 15.02 -2.89 -6.41
C TYR A 254 16.46 -3.03 -6.93
N TYR A 255 17.47 -2.84 -6.08
CA TYR A 255 18.86 -3.02 -6.44
C TYR A 255 19.15 -4.45 -6.92
N TRP A 256 18.62 -5.45 -6.24
CA TRP A 256 18.79 -6.85 -6.59
C TRP A 256 18.18 -7.16 -7.97
N LEU A 257 16.96 -6.70 -8.24
CA LEU A 257 16.35 -6.84 -9.57
C LEU A 257 17.24 -6.25 -10.69
N VAL A 258 17.78 -5.06 -10.47
CA VAL A 258 18.55 -4.34 -11.50
C VAL A 258 19.96 -4.90 -11.67
N LYS A 259 20.65 -5.21 -10.56
CA LYS A 259 22.09 -5.54 -10.58
C LYS A 259 22.40 -7.02 -10.48
N LYS A 260 21.45 -7.84 -10.04
CA LYS A 260 21.64 -9.29 -9.87
C LYS A 260 20.77 -10.09 -10.83
N GLU A 261 19.50 -9.75 -10.94
CA GLU A 261 18.57 -10.36 -11.92
C GLU A 261 18.64 -9.73 -13.32
N GLU A 262 19.47 -8.70 -13.46
CA GLU A 262 19.74 -7.97 -14.70
C GLU A 262 18.44 -7.54 -15.43
N VAL A 263 17.42 -7.16 -14.64
CA VAL A 263 16.20 -6.56 -15.17
C VAL A 263 16.51 -5.11 -15.52
N ASP A 264 16.29 -4.72 -16.78
CA ASP A 264 16.43 -3.32 -17.20
C ASP A 264 15.40 -2.48 -16.42
N GLU A 265 15.80 -1.32 -15.88
CA GLU A 265 14.89 -0.48 -15.10
C GLU A 265 13.63 -0.08 -15.90
N ARG A 266 13.74 -0.04 -17.23
CA ARG A 266 12.61 0.22 -18.15
C ARG A 266 11.65 -0.96 -18.29
N ASP A 267 11.98 -2.12 -17.74
CA ASP A 267 11.09 -3.28 -17.72
C ASP A 267 10.54 -3.51 -16.30
N ILE A 268 10.83 -2.61 -15.34
CA ILE A 268 10.31 -2.69 -13.97
C ILE A 268 9.14 -1.73 -13.80
N ILE A 269 8.04 -2.24 -13.24
CA ILE A 269 6.95 -1.45 -12.65
C ILE A 269 7.05 -1.62 -11.13
N VAL A 270 6.96 -0.53 -10.36
CA VAL A 270 6.86 -0.61 -8.89
C VAL A 270 5.41 -0.45 -8.50
N ALA A 271 4.93 -1.28 -7.56
CA ALA A 271 3.56 -1.25 -7.09
C ALA A 271 3.43 -1.52 -5.59
N GLY A 272 2.29 -1.13 -5.02
CA GLY A 272 1.92 -1.58 -3.69
C GLY A 272 0.56 -1.06 -3.24
N ASP A 273 -0.03 -1.73 -2.25
CA ASP A 273 -1.31 -1.40 -1.67
C ASP A 273 -1.19 -0.75 -0.28
N SER A 274 -2.00 0.25 0.03
CA SER A 274 -2.02 0.90 1.36
C SER A 274 -0.64 1.34 1.86
N ALA A 275 -0.16 0.75 2.95
CA ALA A 275 1.19 0.95 3.49
C ALA A 275 2.29 0.55 2.49
N GLY A 276 2.08 -0.51 1.71
CA GLY A 276 2.94 -0.90 0.60
C GLY A 276 2.90 0.11 -0.56
N GLY A 277 1.75 0.74 -0.81
CA GLY A 277 1.65 1.88 -1.74
C GLY A 277 2.46 3.10 -1.26
N HIS A 278 2.44 3.37 0.04
CA HIS A 278 3.35 4.34 0.65
C HIS A 278 4.83 3.93 0.49
N LEU A 279 5.15 2.66 0.67
CA LEU A 279 6.53 2.15 0.55
C LEU A 279 7.04 2.28 -0.90
N ALA A 280 6.18 1.97 -1.87
CA ALA A 280 6.42 2.18 -3.29
C ALA A 280 6.74 3.66 -3.59
N LEU A 281 5.92 4.58 -3.10
CA LEU A 281 6.16 6.04 -3.22
C LEU A 281 7.51 6.45 -2.61
N ALA A 282 7.83 5.97 -1.41
CA ALA A 282 9.08 6.29 -0.73
C ALA A 282 10.31 5.75 -1.49
N LEU A 283 10.23 4.53 -2.05
CA LEU A 283 11.27 3.97 -2.91
C LEU A 283 11.45 4.82 -4.16
N ILE A 284 10.36 5.17 -4.85
CA ILE A 284 10.40 6.00 -6.05
C ILE A 284 11.01 7.37 -5.78
N ARG A 285 10.68 8.01 -4.65
CA ARG A 285 11.31 9.26 -4.21
C ARG A 285 12.81 9.09 -4.02
N TRP A 286 13.23 8.05 -3.30
CA TRP A 286 14.65 7.75 -3.12
C TRP A 286 15.37 7.50 -4.45
N LEU A 287 14.77 6.74 -5.38
CA LEU A 287 15.37 6.51 -6.70
C LEU A 287 15.51 7.79 -7.51
N ARG A 288 14.54 8.71 -7.41
CA ARG A 288 14.62 10.02 -8.06
C ARG A 288 15.77 10.86 -7.49
N ASP A 289 15.84 10.96 -6.17
CA ASP A 289 16.75 11.88 -5.48
C ASP A 289 18.19 11.34 -5.43
N GLU A 290 18.32 10.04 -5.18
CA GLU A 290 19.60 9.39 -4.83
C GLU A 290 20.01 8.30 -5.82
N GLY A 291 19.06 7.75 -6.58
CA GLY A 291 19.25 6.56 -7.41
C GLY A 291 20.32 6.74 -8.48
N LEU A 292 20.36 7.88 -9.17
CA LEU A 292 21.31 8.10 -10.27
C LEU A 292 22.77 8.02 -9.77
N SER A 293 23.04 8.64 -8.63
CA SER A 293 24.33 8.57 -7.92
C SER A 293 24.64 7.16 -7.40
N ALA A 294 23.64 6.31 -7.23
CA ALA A 294 23.76 4.90 -6.85
C ALA A 294 23.83 3.96 -8.07
N GLY A 295 23.83 4.52 -9.29
CA GLY A 295 23.82 3.75 -10.53
C GLY A 295 22.49 3.03 -10.79
N LEU A 296 21.40 3.54 -10.24
CA LEU A 296 20.02 3.06 -10.43
C LEU A 296 19.20 4.14 -11.12
N LYS A 297 18.33 3.75 -12.04
CA LYS A 297 17.38 4.66 -12.68
C LYS A 297 16.00 4.49 -12.06
N LEU A 298 15.09 5.39 -12.42
CA LEU A 298 13.68 5.20 -12.10
C LEU A 298 13.09 4.05 -12.92
N PRO A 299 12.12 3.31 -12.36
CA PRO A 299 11.37 2.29 -13.09
C PRO A 299 10.49 2.92 -14.17
N LYS A 300 9.93 2.07 -15.04
CA LYS A 300 9.03 2.50 -16.12
C LYS A 300 7.71 3.07 -15.63
N GLY A 301 7.19 2.58 -14.51
CA GLY A 301 5.89 2.99 -13.98
C GLY A 301 5.76 2.78 -12.49
N LEU A 302 4.74 3.45 -11.92
CA LEU A 302 4.33 3.32 -10.53
C LEU A 302 2.82 3.00 -10.48
N VAL A 303 2.43 1.96 -9.73
CA VAL A 303 1.03 1.58 -9.52
C VAL A 303 0.71 1.63 -8.03
N LEU A 304 -0.22 2.50 -7.63
CA LEU A 304 -0.59 2.71 -6.25
C LEU A 304 -2.03 2.29 -6.03
N MET A 305 -2.24 1.34 -5.10
CA MET A 305 -3.56 0.83 -4.76
C MET A 305 -3.92 1.30 -3.35
N SER A 306 -4.96 2.11 -3.21
CA SER A 306 -5.39 2.76 -1.96
C SER A 306 -4.23 3.31 -1.12
N PRO A 307 -3.24 4.05 -1.69
CA PRO A 307 -1.98 4.32 -0.99
C PRO A 307 -2.19 5.15 0.28
N TRP A 308 -1.50 4.77 1.36
CA TRP A 308 -1.49 5.56 2.59
C TRP A 308 -0.57 6.77 2.47
N ALA A 309 -1.04 7.83 1.82
CA ALA A 309 -0.23 8.96 1.40
C ALA A 309 -0.03 10.07 2.46
N ASP A 310 -0.75 10.01 3.58
CA ASP A 310 -0.62 10.96 4.70
C ASP A 310 -0.75 10.20 6.03
N LEU A 311 0.40 9.84 6.61
CA LEU A 311 0.54 9.23 7.94
C LEU A 311 0.27 10.25 9.06
N GLY A 312 0.41 11.54 8.77
CA GLY A 312 0.09 12.64 9.68
C GLY A 312 -1.41 12.91 9.83
N PHE A 313 -2.24 12.34 8.94
CA PHE A 313 -3.69 12.60 8.87
C PHE A 313 -4.02 14.09 8.80
N THR A 314 -3.17 14.88 8.15
CA THR A 314 -3.26 16.35 8.15
C THR A 314 -4.52 16.88 7.48
N ASN A 315 -5.11 16.09 6.59
CA ASN A 315 -6.39 16.38 5.94
C ASN A 315 -7.62 15.84 6.70
N ALA A 316 -7.41 15.10 7.78
CA ALA A 316 -8.47 14.61 8.67
C ALA A 316 -8.56 15.46 9.96
N TRP A 317 -7.94 16.63 9.98
CA TRP A 317 -8.03 17.57 11.09
C TRP A 317 -9.36 18.33 11.00
N GLY A 318 -10.23 18.14 12.00
CA GLY A 318 -11.56 18.80 12.08
C GLY A 318 -12.72 17.82 12.22
N GLU A 319 -13.83 18.26 12.82
CA GLU A 319 -14.95 17.37 13.18
C GLU A 319 -15.59 16.66 11.97
N GLU A 320 -15.71 17.34 10.83
CA GLU A 320 -16.34 16.78 9.63
C GLU A 320 -15.38 15.86 8.86
N ALA A 321 -14.10 16.21 8.76
CA ALA A 321 -13.10 15.40 8.06
C ALA A 321 -12.88 14.04 8.76
N ILE A 322 -12.95 14.00 10.10
CA ILE A 322 -12.89 12.75 10.88
C ILE A 322 -14.09 11.83 10.56
N LYS A 323 -15.26 12.39 10.22
CA LYS A 323 -16.46 11.62 9.90
C LYS A 323 -16.44 11.06 8.46
N HIS A 324 -15.58 11.58 7.59
CA HIS A 324 -15.51 11.18 6.18
C HIS A 324 -15.37 9.65 6.00
N ASN A 325 -16.32 9.02 5.31
CA ASN A 325 -16.37 7.59 5.07
C ASN A 325 -16.21 6.69 6.33
N ARG A 326 -16.41 7.24 7.53
CA ARG A 326 -16.23 6.51 8.81
C ARG A 326 -17.09 5.26 8.89
N ASP A 327 -18.33 5.36 8.42
CA ASP A 327 -19.29 4.26 8.46
C ASP A 327 -19.28 3.37 7.23
N SER A 328 -18.55 3.74 6.17
CA SER A 328 -18.44 2.96 4.93
C SER A 328 -17.10 2.25 4.74
N ASP A 329 -16.10 2.45 5.59
CA ASP A 329 -14.77 1.84 5.36
C ASP A 329 -14.48 0.59 6.23
N THR A 330 -13.50 -0.22 5.86
CA THR A 330 -12.99 -1.35 6.66
C THR A 330 -11.91 -0.93 7.66
N ILE A 331 -11.23 0.20 7.46
CA ILE A 331 -10.29 0.74 8.46
C ILE A 331 -11.06 1.43 9.60
N ASP A 332 -10.62 1.20 10.84
CA ASP A 332 -11.12 1.91 12.01
C ASP A 332 -10.22 3.11 12.43
N ASP A 333 -10.79 4.03 13.21
CA ASP A 333 -10.16 5.29 13.64
C ASP A 333 -8.88 5.11 14.47
N THR A 334 -8.63 3.90 14.99
CA THR A 334 -7.56 3.61 15.93
C THR A 334 -6.35 2.94 15.27
N PHE A 335 -6.58 2.21 14.16
CA PHE A 335 -5.53 1.45 13.49
C PHE A 335 -4.40 2.33 12.93
N GLY A 336 -4.76 3.37 12.18
CA GLY A 336 -3.81 4.25 11.51
C GLY A 336 -2.85 4.97 12.48
N PRO A 337 -3.36 5.75 13.46
CA PRO A 337 -2.51 6.39 14.47
C PRO A 337 -1.64 5.41 15.27
N PHE A 338 -2.18 4.22 15.57
CA PHE A 338 -1.43 3.16 16.24
C PHE A 338 -0.27 2.65 15.38
N ALA A 339 -0.50 2.38 14.10
CA ALA A 339 0.53 1.98 13.15
C ALA A 339 1.62 3.05 12.99
N CYS A 340 1.26 4.32 12.84
CA CYS A 340 2.22 5.43 12.77
C CYS A 340 3.10 5.50 14.01
N ALA A 341 2.50 5.36 15.20
CA ALA A 341 3.22 5.42 16.48
C ALA A 341 4.33 4.36 16.56
N LEU A 342 4.06 3.16 16.07
CA LEU A 342 5.01 2.05 16.08
C LEU A 342 6.07 2.19 14.99
N LEU A 343 5.65 2.58 13.78
CA LEU A 343 6.55 2.77 12.64
C LEU A 343 7.54 3.90 12.88
N LEU A 344 7.07 5.05 13.37
CA LEU A 344 7.86 6.28 13.53
C LEU A 344 8.39 6.45 14.96
N ARG A 345 8.33 5.41 15.81
CA ARG A 345 8.74 5.47 17.22
C ARG A 345 10.14 6.05 17.43
N ALA A 346 10.99 5.91 16.42
CA ALA A 346 12.36 6.35 16.46
C ALA A 346 12.66 7.71 15.87
N GLN A 347 11.63 8.37 15.36
CA GLN A 347 11.76 9.60 14.60
C GLN A 347 11.13 10.77 15.36
N PRO A 348 11.54 12.02 15.07
CA PRO A 348 10.86 13.19 15.61
C PRO A 348 9.39 13.19 15.18
N ALA A 349 8.47 13.48 16.10
CA ALA A 349 7.04 13.49 15.83
C ALA A 349 6.65 14.37 14.62
N SER A 350 7.33 15.51 14.44
CA SER A 350 7.08 16.45 13.34
C SER A 350 7.22 15.81 11.95
N ILE A 351 8.06 14.79 11.78
CA ILE A 351 8.28 14.20 10.45
C ILE A 351 7.03 13.54 9.89
N MET A 352 6.08 13.15 10.74
CA MET A 352 4.79 12.60 10.29
C MET A 352 3.94 13.62 9.53
N HIS A 353 4.24 14.90 9.66
CA HIS A 353 3.52 15.97 8.98
C HIS A 353 4.36 16.66 7.92
N THR A 354 5.69 16.71 8.12
CA THR A 354 6.55 17.56 7.28
C THR A 354 7.45 16.78 6.33
N SER A 355 7.61 15.46 6.52
CA SER A 355 8.51 14.68 5.67
C SER A 355 7.77 14.17 4.42
N PRO A 356 8.25 14.50 3.21
CA PRO A 356 7.65 13.98 1.97
C PRO A 356 7.91 12.48 1.74
N TYR A 357 8.76 11.86 2.56
CA TYR A 357 8.94 10.40 2.62
C TYR A 357 7.92 9.69 3.51
N ILE A 358 7.27 10.42 4.41
CA ILE A 358 6.35 9.87 5.41
C ILE A 358 4.91 10.29 5.13
N SER A 359 4.68 11.49 4.63
CA SER A 359 3.34 11.99 4.33
C SER A 359 3.37 12.84 3.07
N PRO A 360 3.64 12.23 1.90
CA PRO A 360 3.73 12.95 0.62
C PRO A 360 2.47 13.76 0.26
N ALA A 361 1.30 13.42 0.79
CA ALA A 361 0.05 14.15 0.59
C ALA A 361 -0.29 15.13 1.73
N SER A 362 0.65 15.39 2.64
CA SER A 362 0.38 16.29 3.76
C SER A 362 0.11 17.72 3.28
N LEU A 363 -0.87 18.35 3.89
CA LEU A 363 -1.20 19.76 3.68
C LEU A 363 -0.11 20.71 4.21
N LEU A 364 0.80 20.22 5.05
CA LEU A 364 1.89 21.01 5.63
C LEU A 364 3.17 21.00 4.79
N ILE A 365 3.19 20.24 3.69
CA ILE A 365 4.30 20.24 2.73
C ILE A 365 3.99 21.26 1.64
N THR A 366 4.79 22.32 1.59
CA THR A 366 4.64 23.42 0.62
C THR A 366 5.52 23.27 -0.62
N ASP A 367 6.31 22.19 -0.71
CA ASP A 367 7.18 21.92 -1.86
C ASP A 367 6.37 21.55 -3.11
N ASP A 368 6.22 22.50 -4.02
CA ASP A 368 5.51 22.36 -5.30
C ASP A 368 6.24 21.47 -6.31
N LYS A 369 7.48 21.08 -6.02
CA LYS A 369 8.32 20.23 -6.89
C LYS A 369 8.43 18.80 -6.38
N SER A 370 7.70 18.46 -5.30
CA SER A 370 7.86 17.20 -4.59
C SER A 370 7.63 15.95 -5.45
N PHE A 371 6.92 16.06 -6.58
CA PHE A 371 6.62 14.95 -7.50
C PHE A 371 7.21 15.12 -8.91
N ILE A 372 8.04 16.14 -9.14
CA ILE A 372 8.75 16.28 -10.41
C ILE A 372 9.66 15.06 -10.64
N GLY A 373 9.71 14.59 -11.88
CA GLY A 373 10.57 13.47 -12.28
C GLY A 373 10.03 12.08 -11.93
N LEU A 374 8.89 11.95 -11.24
CA LEU A 374 8.28 10.64 -11.01
C LEU A 374 7.86 9.98 -12.33
N PRO A 375 7.95 8.64 -12.44
CA PRO A 375 7.47 7.92 -13.62
C PRO A 375 5.95 8.07 -13.79
N PRO A 376 5.40 7.70 -14.97
CA PRO A 376 3.96 7.56 -15.16
C PRO A 376 3.33 6.76 -14.01
N THR A 377 2.29 7.34 -13.40
CA THR A 377 1.69 6.82 -12.18
C THR A 377 0.22 6.46 -12.40
N TYR A 378 -0.14 5.22 -12.07
CA TYR A 378 -1.51 4.76 -11.95
C TYR A 378 -1.90 4.75 -10.47
N ILE A 379 -3.01 5.39 -10.12
CA ILE A 379 -3.56 5.40 -8.76
C ILE A 379 -4.98 4.86 -8.81
N VAL A 380 -5.27 3.86 -7.98
CA VAL A 380 -6.63 3.38 -7.76
C VAL A 380 -6.99 3.45 -6.29
N TYR A 381 -8.23 3.82 -6.00
CA TYR A 381 -8.77 3.78 -4.64
C TYR A 381 -10.29 3.66 -4.62
N GLY A 382 -10.83 3.35 -3.45
CA GLY A 382 -12.26 3.28 -3.20
C GLY A 382 -12.90 4.65 -2.92
N GLY A 383 -14.10 4.89 -3.44
CA GLY A 383 -14.88 6.05 -3.07
C GLY A 383 -15.42 5.98 -1.64
N ALA A 384 -15.47 4.78 -1.04
CA ALA A 384 -16.00 4.50 0.30
C ALA A 384 -14.94 4.36 1.39
N GLU A 385 -13.65 4.54 1.07
CA GLU A 385 -12.55 4.54 2.05
C GLU A 385 -12.25 5.88 2.67
N ARG A 386 -11.75 5.85 3.90
CA ARG A 386 -11.35 7.03 4.67
C ARG A 386 -10.13 7.72 4.06
N LEU A 387 -9.27 6.97 3.38
CA LEU A 387 -8.07 7.52 2.75
C LEU A 387 -8.38 8.28 1.45
N SER A 388 -9.55 8.12 0.83
CA SER A 388 -9.91 8.78 -0.44
C SER A 388 -9.52 10.27 -0.56
N ILE A 389 -9.66 11.08 0.51
CA ILE A 389 -9.22 12.49 0.49
C ILE A 389 -7.71 12.62 0.39
N ASN A 390 -6.94 11.80 1.12
CA ASN A 390 -5.47 11.86 1.07
C ASN A 390 -4.94 11.42 -0.31
N ILE A 391 -5.62 10.47 -0.95
CA ILE A 391 -5.27 9.98 -2.28
C ILE A 391 -5.61 11.02 -3.34
N GLN A 392 -6.75 11.71 -3.20
CA GLN A 392 -7.10 12.82 -4.08
C GLN A 392 -6.10 13.98 -3.97
N LEU A 393 -5.63 14.30 -2.76
CA LEU A 393 -4.59 15.30 -2.55
C LEU A 393 -3.26 14.87 -3.17
N LEU A 394 -2.85 13.61 -2.98
CA LEU A 394 -1.67 13.03 -3.64
C LEU A 394 -1.77 13.20 -5.17
N TRP A 395 -2.89 12.78 -5.76
CA TRP A 395 -3.14 12.90 -7.19
C TRP A 395 -3.02 14.35 -7.66
N ASN A 396 -3.69 15.28 -6.97
CA ASN A 396 -3.64 16.70 -7.31
C ASN A 396 -2.21 17.25 -7.26
N ASN A 397 -1.40 16.85 -6.28
CA ASN A 397 -0.02 17.28 -6.16
C ASN A 397 0.88 16.70 -7.26
N ILE A 398 0.66 15.44 -7.66
CA ILE A 398 1.33 14.84 -8.82
C ILE A 398 0.95 15.60 -10.10
N GLN A 399 -0.34 15.84 -10.34
CA GLN A 399 -0.82 16.51 -11.54
C GLN A 399 -0.31 17.95 -11.66
N LYS A 400 -0.22 18.70 -10.54
CA LYS A 400 0.42 20.03 -10.52
C LYS A 400 1.86 19.98 -11.04
N CYS A 401 2.63 18.94 -10.69
CA CYS A 401 4.01 18.78 -11.15
C CYS A 401 4.12 18.40 -12.64
N ARG A 402 3.08 17.78 -13.24
CA ARG A 402 3.07 17.37 -14.66
C ARG A 402 2.92 18.52 -15.65
N GLN A 403 2.39 19.67 -15.19
CA GLN A 403 2.12 20.83 -16.04
C GLN A 403 3.37 21.41 -16.72
N SER A 404 4.58 21.02 -16.26
CA SER A 404 5.86 21.49 -16.81
C SER A 404 6.41 20.65 -17.99
N LYS A 405 6.02 19.37 -18.13
CA LYS A 405 6.41 18.46 -19.24
C LYS A 405 5.38 17.33 -19.40
N GLY A 406 4.81 17.17 -20.59
CA GLY A 406 3.91 16.05 -20.89
C GLY A 406 4.65 14.71 -20.83
N LEU A 407 4.08 13.74 -20.10
CA LEU A 407 4.52 12.35 -20.15
C LEU A 407 4.05 11.70 -21.45
N LEU A 408 4.83 10.75 -21.97
CA LEU A 408 4.45 9.98 -23.15
C LEU A 408 3.20 9.12 -22.90
N VAL A 409 3.09 8.59 -21.68
CA VAL A 409 1.89 7.93 -21.17
C VAL A 409 1.40 8.73 -19.96
N PRO A 410 0.16 9.25 -19.97
CA PRO A 410 -0.35 10.06 -18.89
C PRO A 410 -0.52 9.24 -17.62
N ASP A 411 -0.45 9.92 -16.48
CA ASP A 411 -0.89 9.35 -15.22
C ASP A 411 -2.38 8.99 -15.31
N ARG A 412 -2.83 8.04 -14.49
CA ARG A 412 -4.22 7.57 -14.49
C ARG A 412 -4.77 7.46 -13.07
N LEU A 413 -5.97 7.96 -12.85
CA LEU A 413 -6.72 7.83 -11.60
C LEU A 413 -7.97 7.00 -11.84
N PHE A 414 -8.12 5.90 -11.09
CA PHE A 414 -9.34 5.09 -11.06
C PHE A 414 -9.98 5.18 -9.69
N VAL A 415 -11.27 5.50 -9.65
CA VAL A 415 -12.04 5.57 -8.40
C VAL A 415 -13.18 4.58 -8.47
N SER A 416 -13.13 3.52 -7.65
CA SER A 416 -14.26 2.60 -7.53
C SER A 416 -15.27 3.19 -6.56
N PRO A 417 -16.45 3.69 -6.98
CA PRO A 417 -17.30 4.53 -6.15
C PRO A 417 -17.68 3.92 -4.80
N ASP A 418 -17.90 2.60 -4.78
CA ASP A 418 -18.30 1.84 -3.59
C ASP A 418 -17.19 0.92 -3.05
N GLY A 419 -15.98 1.04 -3.59
CA GLY A 419 -14.77 0.41 -3.06
C GLY A 419 -14.48 0.89 -1.64
N VAL A 420 -14.26 -0.06 -0.72
CA VAL A 420 -13.70 0.20 0.61
C VAL A 420 -12.17 0.20 0.54
N HIS A 421 -11.49 0.50 1.64
CA HIS A 421 -10.03 0.53 1.66
C HIS A 421 -9.46 -0.85 1.31
N ASP A 422 -8.48 -0.86 0.38
CA ASP A 422 -7.87 -2.07 -0.18
C ASP A 422 -8.89 -3.08 -0.74
N PHE A 423 -10.00 -2.62 -1.32
CA PHE A 423 -11.05 -3.52 -1.81
C PHE A 423 -10.57 -4.66 -2.73
N MET A 424 -9.47 -4.45 -3.45
CA MET A 424 -8.85 -5.44 -4.34
C MET A 424 -8.31 -6.69 -3.62
N ILE A 425 -8.07 -6.62 -2.30
CA ILE A 425 -7.67 -7.79 -1.51
C ILE A 425 -8.86 -8.68 -1.11
N PHE A 426 -10.08 -8.17 -1.26
CA PHE A 426 -11.28 -8.83 -0.77
C PHE A 426 -11.99 -9.60 -1.90
N PRO A 427 -12.10 -10.94 -1.81
CA PRO A 427 -12.89 -11.74 -2.76
C PRO A 427 -14.35 -11.29 -2.89
N TRP A 428 -14.91 -10.68 -1.83
CA TRP A 428 -16.29 -10.22 -1.82
C TRP A 428 -16.50 -8.86 -2.49
N MET A 429 -15.44 -8.24 -3.00
CA MET A 429 -15.41 -7.02 -3.82
C MET A 429 -14.80 -7.31 -5.21
N ALA A 430 -14.89 -8.57 -5.66
CA ALA A 430 -14.28 -9.00 -6.91
C ALA A 430 -14.86 -8.28 -8.14
N GLU A 431 -16.14 -7.87 -8.09
CA GLU A 431 -16.76 -7.07 -9.14
C GLU A 431 -16.05 -5.72 -9.25
N GLU A 432 -15.94 -4.97 -8.14
CA GLU A 432 -15.22 -3.69 -8.15
C GLU A 432 -13.74 -3.85 -8.52
N ALA A 433 -13.09 -4.92 -8.05
CA ALA A 433 -11.68 -5.20 -8.37
C ALA A 433 -11.48 -5.58 -9.85
N SER A 434 -12.44 -6.27 -10.46
CA SER A 434 -12.37 -6.68 -11.86
C SER A 434 -12.27 -5.50 -12.81
N GLU A 435 -13.07 -4.45 -12.59
CA GLU A 435 -13.05 -3.22 -13.38
C GLU A 435 -11.67 -2.54 -13.30
N VAL A 436 -11.02 -2.59 -12.13
CA VAL A 436 -9.67 -2.04 -11.95
C VAL A 436 -8.64 -2.84 -12.75
N TYR A 437 -8.70 -4.18 -12.71
CA TYR A 437 -7.73 -5.01 -13.41
C TYR A 437 -7.81 -4.84 -14.93
N GLU A 438 -9.02 -4.72 -15.48
CA GLU A 438 -9.21 -4.43 -16.91
C GLU A 438 -8.61 -3.06 -17.28
N ASP A 439 -8.89 -2.05 -16.46
CA ASP A 439 -8.41 -0.70 -16.68
C ASP A 439 -6.88 -0.57 -16.56
N LEU A 440 -6.32 -1.26 -15.56
CA LEU A 440 -4.90 -1.33 -15.31
C LEU A 440 -4.17 -2.13 -16.39
N ASP A 441 -4.73 -3.22 -16.91
CA ASP A 441 -4.18 -3.97 -18.05
C ASP A 441 -4.01 -3.05 -19.27
N VAL A 442 -5.04 -2.27 -19.61
CA VAL A 442 -4.97 -1.30 -20.72
C VAL A 442 -3.86 -0.26 -20.48
N TRP A 443 -3.79 0.31 -19.27
CA TRP A 443 -2.76 1.29 -18.96
C TRP A 443 -1.35 0.69 -19.00
N LEU A 444 -1.16 -0.51 -18.45
CA LEU A 444 0.12 -1.22 -18.46
C LEU A 444 0.57 -1.58 -19.87
N ARG A 445 -0.34 -2.04 -20.74
CA ARG A 445 0.00 -2.31 -22.15
C ARG A 445 0.47 -1.07 -22.88
N ASN A 446 -0.24 0.04 -22.70
CA ASN A 446 0.13 1.33 -23.28
C ASN A 446 1.50 1.80 -22.76
N LEU A 447 1.72 1.67 -21.45
CA LEU A 447 2.99 1.99 -20.82
C LEU A 447 4.12 1.16 -21.41
N LEU A 448 3.98 -0.17 -21.42
CA LEU A 448 4.98 -1.10 -21.94
C LEU A 448 5.29 -0.84 -23.41
N ALA A 449 4.28 -0.52 -24.22
CA ALA A 449 4.43 -0.24 -25.66
C ALA A 449 5.05 1.12 -26.00
N ALA A 450 5.12 2.07 -25.04
CA ALA A 450 5.44 3.46 -25.31
C ALA A 450 6.82 3.67 -25.99
N ASP A 451 7.82 2.88 -25.59
CA ASP A 451 9.20 2.98 -26.09
C ASP A 451 9.51 2.03 -27.26
N LEU A 452 8.51 1.29 -27.76
CA LEU A 452 8.68 0.40 -28.89
C LEU A 452 8.61 1.20 -30.21
N PRO A 453 9.54 0.97 -31.16
CA PRO A 453 9.48 1.61 -32.47
C PRO A 453 8.14 1.30 -33.14
N GLU A 454 7.65 2.23 -33.98
CA GLU A 454 6.53 1.89 -34.86
C GLU A 454 6.96 0.77 -35.80
N ASP A 455 6.06 -0.20 -35.99
CA ASP A 455 6.26 -1.26 -36.97
C ASP A 455 6.28 -0.59 -38.35
N GLU A 456 7.45 -0.16 -38.83
CA GLU A 456 7.65 0.13 -40.25
C GLU A 456 7.30 -1.17 -40.99
N ASP A 457 6.35 -1.06 -41.93
CA ASP A 457 5.87 -2.12 -42.81
C ASP A 457 7.03 -3.04 -43.24
N GLN A 458 7.14 -4.20 -42.59
CA GLN A 458 8.06 -5.23 -43.08
C GLN A 458 7.40 -5.86 -44.29
N GLU A 459 7.74 -5.35 -45.48
CA GLU A 459 7.80 -6.21 -46.65
C GLU A 459 8.51 -7.51 -46.24
N VAL A 460 7.82 -8.61 -46.50
CA VAL A 460 8.31 -9.96 -46.30
C VAL A 460 9.53 -10.15 -47.20
N VAL A 461 10.71 -9.77 -46.73
CA VAL A 461 11.96 -10.12 -47.40
C VAL A 461 12.22 -11.57 -47.06
N GLY A 462 11.88 -12.43 -48.04
CA GLY A 462 12.14 -13.84 -48.00
C GLY A 462 13.60 -14.16 -47.65
N SER A 463 13.73 -15.27 -46.95
CA SER A 463 15.00 -15.96 -46.68
C SER A 463 16.00 -15.86 -47.83
N SER A 464 17.11 -15.18 -47.60
CA SER A 464 18.38 -15.55 -48.21
C SER A 464 19.52 -15.20 -47.26
N GLU A 465 20.34 -16.22 -46.99
CA GLU A 465 21.61 -16.12 -46.28
C GLU A 465 22.55 -15.22 -47.08
N THR A 466 23.23 -14.25 -46.45
CA THR A 466 24.64 -13.94 -46.73
C THR A 466 25.26 -12.96 -45.71
N GLU A 467 26.29 -13.47 -45.06
CA GLU A 467 27.59 -12.88 -44.69
C GLU A 467 27.75 -11.47 -44.08
N GLN A 468 28.35 -11.50 -42.88
CA GLN A 468 29.47 -10.68 -42.39
C GLN A 468 29.60 -9.23 -42.88
N SER A 469 29.28 -8.29 -41.99
CA SER A 469 30.10 -7.08 -41.83
C SER A 469 30.27 -6.74 -40.35
N GLU A 470 31.51 -6.74 -39.88
CA GLU A 470 31.92 -6.24 -38.56
C GLU A 470 31.89 -4.71 -38.57
N GLY A 471 30.71 -4.14 -38.34
CA GLY A 471 30.54 -2.76 -37.94
C GLY A 471 30.38 -2.65 -36.43
N ARG A 472 30.99 -1.65 -35.80
CA ARG A 472 30.92 -1.36 -34.36
C ARG A 472 29.51 -0.91 -33.98
N GLU A 473 28.57 -1.85 -33.95
CA GLU A 473 27.17 -1.64 -33.61
C GLU A 473 27.08 -1.28 -32.11
N SER A 474 26.44 -0.16 -31.79
CA SER A 474 26.31 0.31 -30.41
C SER A 474 25.61 -0.75 -29.55
N ASP A 475 25.99 -0.85 -28.27
CA ASP A 475 25.42 -1.83 -27.34
C ASP A 475 23.88 -1.69 -27.24
N TRP A 476 23.38 -0.47 -27.48
CA TRP A 476 21.96 -0.16 -27.62
C TRP A 476 21.30 -0.89 -28.80
N ASN A 477 21.88 -0.82 -30.01
CA ASN A 477 21.36 -1.52 -31.19
C ASN A 477 21.37 -3.04 -31.00
N LYS A 478 22.41 -3.58 -30.34
CA LYS A 478 22.49 -5.03 -30.04
C LYS A 478 21.41 -5.47 -29.05
N ARG A 479 21.13 -4.67 -28.01
CA ARG A 479 20.05 -4.93 -27.04
C ARG A 479 18.67 -4.79 -27.68
N ALA A 480 18.45 -3.78 -28.52
CA ALA A 480 17.21 -3.59 -29.28
C ALA A 480 16.95 -4.74 -30.27
N LYS A 481 17.99 -5.21 -30.99
CA LYS A 481 17.89 -6.40 -31.85
C LYS A 481 17.61 -7.68 -31.08
N ARG A 482 18.23 -7.88 -29.91
CA ARG A 482 17.95 -9.05 -29.03
C ARG A 482 16.49 -9.04 -28.54
N ARG A 483 15.94 -7.87 -28.17
CA ARG A 483 14.50 -7.70 -27.87
C ARG A 483 13.60 -8.10 -29.03
N ARG A 484 14.00 -7.82 -30.28
CA ARG A 484 13.25 -8.18 -31.49
C ARG A 484 13.18 -9.70 -31.73
N MET A 485 14.17 -10.45 -31.25
CA MET A 485 14.33 -11.89 -31.49
C MET A 485 13.70 -12.80 -30.41
N SER A 486 13.40 -12.31 -29.19
CA SER A 486 12.84 -13.14 -28.08
C SER A 486 11.32 -13.37 -28.11
N ARG A 487 10.62 -12.87 -29.14
CA ARG A 487 9.19 -13.12 -29.53
C ARG A 487 8.07 -12.52 -28.65
N GLN A 488 7.18 -11.79 -29.34
CA GLN A 488 5.71 -11.65 -29.12
C GLN A 488 5.15 -10.67 -28.06
N LEU A 489 5.79 -9.52 -27.85
CA LEU A 489 5.06 -8.30 -27.49
C LEU A 489 5.29 -7.26 -28.58
N THR A 490 4.67 -7.45 -29.75
CA THR A 490 4.68 -6.41 -30.80
C THR A 490 3.87 -5.22 -30.31
N LYS A 491 4.18 -4.01 -30.79
CA LYS A 491 3.37 -2.82 -30.50
C LYS A 491 1.90 -3.07 -30.84
N GLU A 492 1.67 -3.85 -31.89
CA GLU A 492 0.36 -4.37 -32.31
C GLU A 492 -0.29 -5.35 -31.30
N SER A 493 0.45 -6.30 -30.70
CA SER A 493 -0.11 -7.22 -29.69
C SER A 493 -0.40 -6.55 -28.35
N LEU A 494 0.27 -5.43 -28.06
CA LEU A 494 0.00 -4.57 -26.89
C LEU A 494 -1.13 -3.56 -27.17
N ARG A 495 -1.28 -3.06 -28.40
CA ARG A 495 -2.36 -2.12 -28.81
C ARG A 495 -3.67 -2.81 -29.19
N SER A 496 -3.63 -4.11 -29.47
CA SER A 496 -4.81 -4.94 -29.64
C SER A 496 -5.71 -4.82 -28.40
N GLN A 497 -6.92 -4.26 -28.56
CA GLN A 497 -7.97 -4.27 -27.51
C GLN A 497 -8.39 -5.69 -27.10
N LYS A 498 -7.90 -6.73 -27.78
CA LYS A 498 -8.00 -8.11 -27.37
C LYS A 498 -6.72 -8.47 -26.65
N SER A 499 -6.78 -8.58 -25.33
CA SER A 499 -5.69 -9.21 -24.59
C SER A 499 -5.53 -10.64 -25.10
N PRO A 500 -4.30 -11.12 -25.37
CA PRO A 500 -4.07 -12.53 -25.75
C PRO A 500 -4.57 -13.54 -24.69
N THR A 501 -4.77 -13.09 -23.44
CA THR A 501 -5.30 -13.86 -22.32
C THR A 501 -6.75 -13.51 -21.95
N MET A 502 -7.23 -12.30 -22.31
CA MET A 502 -8.57 -11.79 -21.96
C MET A 502 -9.32 -11.43 -23.25
N GLY A 503 -10.17 -12.35 -23.72
CA GLY A 503 -11.04 -12.18 -24.89
C GLY A 503 -12.09 -11.06 -24.70
N PRO A 504 -13.29 -11.14 -25.32
CA PRO A 504 -14.27 -10.04 -25.29
C PRO A 504 -14.80 -9.71 -23.87
N VAL A 505 -14.70 -8.43 -23.51
CA VAL A 505 -14.89 -7.78 -22.18
C VAL A 505 -16.09 -8.30 -21.34
N GLY A 506 -17.22 -8.65 -21.94
CA GLY A 506 -18.45 -8.98 -21.20
C GLY A 506 -18.48 -10.36 -20.52
N ASP A 507 -17.87 -11.39 -21.12
CA ASP A 507 -17.91 -12.77 -20.59
C ASP A 507 -16.78 -13.05 -19.57
N HIS A 508 -15.78 -12.17 -19.48
CA HIS A 508 -14.58 -12.36 -18.66
C HIS A 508 -14.66 -11.73 -17.27
N MET A 509 -15.43 -10.66 -17.09
CA MET A 509 -15.72 -10.12 -15.76
C MET A 509 -16.32 -11.21 -14.85
N LEU A 510 -17.27 -12.00 -15.38
CA LEU A 510 -17.82 -13.15 -14.66
C LEU A 510 -16.76 -14.19 -14.32
N LYS A 511 -15.85 -14.52 -15.25
CA LYS A 511 -14.76 -15.48 -15.00
C LYS A 511 -13.75 -14.97 -13.96
N MET A 512 -13.38 -13.69 -13.99
CA MET A 512 -12.45 -13.11 -13.00
C MET A 512 -13.14 -12.99 -11.63
N VAL A 513 -14.42 -12.65 -11.58
CA VAL A 513 -15.23 -12.72 -10.36
C VAL A 513 -15.32 -14.16 -9.85
N GLU A 514 -15.51 -15.15 -10.72
CA GLU A 514 -15.50 -16.58 -10.38
C GLU A 514 -14.13 -17.07 -9.92
N ASP A 515 -13.04 -16.61 -10.54
CA ASP A 515 -11.67 -16.95 -10.16
C ASP A 515 -11.35 -16.35 -8.78
N MET A 516 -11.63 -15.06 -8.57
CA MET A 516 -11.42 -14.39 -7.28
C MET A 516 -12.33 -14.95 -6.17
N SER A 517 -13.55 -15.38 -6.50
CA SER A 517 -14.49 -15.97 -5.53
C SER A 517 -14.27 -17.46 -5.28
N GLY A 518 -13.82 -18.20 -6.29
CA GLY A 518 -13.53 -19.64 -6.27
C GLY A 518 -12.15 -19.97 -5.73
N GLU A 519 -11.19 -19.06 -5.85
CA GLU A 519 -9.87 -19.17 -5.20
C GLU A 519 -9.91 -18.95 -3.69
N GLY A 520 -11.09 -18.63 -3.14
CA GLY A 520 -11.54 -18.99 -1.79
C GLY A 520 -10.43 -19.11 -0.74
N LEU A 521 -9.63 -18.06 -0.56
CA LEU A 521 -8.90 -17.87 0.69
C LEU A 521 -9.97 -17.67 1.74
N SER A 522 -10.34 -18.79 2.35
CA SER A 522 -11.29 -18.81 3.41
C SER A 522 -10.67 -17.98 4.54
N MET A 523 -11.16 -16.77 4.75
CA MET A 523 -10.94 -16.03 6.01
C MET A 523 -11.48 -16.83 7.21
N ILE A 524 -12.16 -17.97 6.97
CA ILE A 524 -12.62 -18.97 7.91
C ILE A 524 -12.48 -20.36 7.25
N GLY A 525 -11.48 -21.15 7.62
CA GLY A 525 -11.39 -22.56 7.20
C GLY A 525 -12.56 -23.40 7.72
N SER A 526 -13.65 -23.48 6.92
CA SER A 526 -14.72 -24.51 6.81
C SER A 526 -15.64 -24.82 8.02
N PRO A 527 -16.88 -25.37 7.88
CA PRO A 527 -17.74 -25.62 6.70
C PRO A 527 -19.16 -25.01 6.85
N LEU A 528 -19.55 -24.03 6.04
CA LEU A 528 -20.96 -23.70 5.82
C LEU A 528 -21.13 -23.31 4.35
N THR A 529 -21.38 -24.32 3.51
CA THR A 529 -21.64 -24.16 2.08
C THR A 529 -22.98 -23.46 1.86
N LEU A 530 -22.93 -22.26 1.30
CA LEU A 530 -24.04 -21.42 0.88
C LEU A 530 -24.64 -21.85 -0.49
N SER A 531 -24.61 -23.14 -0.81
CA SER A 531 -25.09 -23.68 -2.09
C SER A 531 -26.60 -23.94 -2.13
N GLN A 532 -27.41 -23.22 -1.35
CA GLN A 532 -28.85 -23.49 -1.19
C GLN A 532 -29.78 -22.31 -1.51
N LEU A 533 -29.28 -21.19 -2.03
CA LEU A 533 -30.14 -20.05 -2.36
C LEU A 533 -29.78 -19.47 -3.74
N GLU A 534 -30.00 -20.28 -4.77
CA GLU A 534 -30.23 -19.76 -6.13
C GLU A 534 -31.67 -19.26 -6.22
N THR A 535 -31.86 -17.99 -6.54
CA THR A 535 -33.06 -17.54 -7.27
C THR A 535 -32.67 -16.47 -8.28
N ASN A 536 -32.94 -16.81 -9.55
CA ASN A 536 -32.92 -15.97 -10.74
C ASN A 536 -33.49 -14.57 -10.48
N LEU A 537 -32.89 -13.55 -11.09
CA LEU A 537 -33.65 -12.42 -11.66
C LEU A 537 -32.84 -11.73 -12.76
N SER A 538 -33.59 -11.32 -13.79
CA SER A 538 -33.22 -11.07 -15.17
C SER A 538 -32.63 -9.68 -15.44
N LYS A 539 -31.89 -9.63 -16.56
CA LYS A 539 -31.28 -8.46 -17.22
C LYS A 539 -32.27 -7.33 -17.53
N GLY A 540 -31.79 -6.09 -17.43
CA GLY A 540 -32.38 -4.88 -18.01
C GLY A 540 -31.34 -3.76 -18.07
N THR A 541 -31.05 -3.32 -19.29
CA THR A 541 -29.92 -2.48 -19.72
C THR A 541 -30.24 -0.97 -19.71
N GLU A 542 -29.16 -0.16 -19.75
CA GLU A 542 -29.07 1.27 -20.11
C GLU A 542 -29.60 2.21 -18.98
N TRP A 543 -28.96 3.34 -18.61
CA TRP A 543 -28.45 4.48 -19.39
C TRP A 543 -27.21 5.15 -18.74
N LEU A 544 -26.22 5.53 -19.56
CA LEU A 544 -25.17 6.55 -19.32
C LEU A 544 -25.75 7.93 -19.73
N THR A 545 -25.49 9.10 -19.14
CA THR A 545 -24.24 9.91 -19.14
C THR A 545 -24.55 11.31 -18.48
N PRO A 546 -23.63 12.31 -18.40
CA PRO A 546 -22.93 12.78 -17.21
C PRO A 546 -23.42 14.13 -16.63
N LEU A 547 -23.06 14.42 -15.39
CA LEU A 547 -22.97 15.80 -14.88
C LEU A 547 -21.66 15.97 -14.13
N THR A 548 -20.62 16.30 -14.89
CA THR A 548 -19.39 16.94 -14.42
C THR A 548 -19.52 18.43 -14.68
N ALA A 549 -19.78 19.21 -13.63
CA ALA A 549 -19.42 20.61 -13.47
C ALA A 549 -19.99 21.08 -12.12
N GLU A 550 -19.26 21.95 -11.42
CA GLU A 550 -19.71 22.70 -10.24
C GLU A 550 -19.72 21.97 -8.89
N LEU A 551 -18.54 21.53 -8.43
CA LEU A 551 -18.24 21.54 -6.98
C LEU A 551 -16.77 21.94 -6.78
N ARG A 552 -16.48 23.24 -6.92
CA ARG A 552 -15.39 23.87 -6.18
C ARG A 552 -16.02 24.44 -4.90
N PRO A 553 -15.69 23.93 -3.71
CA PRO A 553 -15.83 24.77 -2.52
C PRO A 553 -14.73 25.84 -2.62
N GLU A 554 -15.14 27.09 -2.78
CA GLU A 554 -14.30 28.23 -2.40
C GLU A 554 -14.05 28.10 -0.89
N TYR A 555 -12.80 27.81 -0.52
CA TYR A 555 -12.39 27.87 0.88
C TYR A 555 -12.31 29.34 1.26
N GLY A 556 -13.44 29.90 1.70
CA GLY A 556 -13.48 31.14 2.45
C GLY A 556 -12.98 30.87 3.86
N PHE A 557 -11.67 31.06 4.07
CA PHE A 557 -11.14 31.33 5.39
C PHE A 557 -10.77 32.81 5.41
N ASP A 558 -11.48 33.60 6.22
CA ASP A 558 -10.98 34.89 6.68
C ASP A 558 -9.72 34.62 7.50
N ASP A 559 -8.64 35.35 7.20
CA ASP A 559 -7.32 35.22 7.82
C ASP A 559 -7.33 35.48 9.36
N ASP A 560 -8.46 35.91 9.92
CA ASP A 560 -8.59 36.34 11.31
C ASP A 560 -9.29 35.32 12.26
N GLU A 561 -9.77 34.16 11.80
CA GLU A 561 -10.46 33.16 12.66
C GLU A 561 -9.64 31.89 12.96
N ILE A 562 -8.32 32.02 13.06
CA ILE A 562 -7.48 31.02 13.73
C ILE A 562 -7.50 31.36 15.24
N PRO A 563 -7.87 30.43 16.16
CA PRO A 563 -7.73 30.70 17.59
C PRO A 563 -6.24 30.80 17.95
N TRP A 564 -5.77 32.03 18.05
CA TRP A 564 -4.46 32.42 18.54
C TRP A 564 -4.22 31.85 19.95
N TYR A 565 -3.12 31.14 20.13
CA TYR A 565 -2.47 30.99 21.45
C TYR A 565 -1.02 31.41 21.28
N ASP A 566 -0.62 32.39 22.09
CA ASP A 566 0.62 33.15 22.05
C ASP A 566 1.87 32.31 21.76
N LEU A 567 2.57 32.72 20.70
CA LEU A 567 3.92 32.32 20.36
C LEU A 567 4.83 33.51 20.63
N ASP A 568 5.14 33.79 21.89
CA ASP A 568 6.28 34.65 22.24
C ASP A 568 7.24 33.88 23.16
N GLY A 569 8.37 33.50 22.55
CA GLY A 569 9.55 32.99 23.21
C GLY A 569 10.76 33.83 22.80
N SER A 570 10.92 34.97 23.47
CA SER A 570 12.15 35.75 23.63
C SER A 570 11.86 36.70 24.79
N SER A 571 12.69 36.98 25.78
CA SER A 571 14.07 36.69 26.16
C SER A 571 14.29 37.61 27.39
N GLU A 572 15.04 37.17 28.40
CA GLU A 572 15.65 38.03 29.45
C GLU A 572 14.69 38.75 30.43
N ASP A 573 14.67 38.30 31.70
CA ASP A 573 15.17 39.12 32.81
C ASP A 573 15.14 38.37 34.15
N GLU A 574 16.33 38.26 34.75
CA GLU A 574 16.53 37.95 36.16
C GLU A 574 16.05 39.13 37.01
N ALA A 575 14.90 39.01 37.69
CA ALA A 575 14.61 39.67 38.99
C ALA A 575 13.15 39.40 39.39
N GLY A 576 12.91 38.70 40.50
CA GLY A 576 11.52 38.56 40.97
C GLY A 576 11.27 37.53 42.07
N ILE A 577 11.91 37.73 43.21
CA ILE A 577 11.62 37.05 44.47
C ILE A 577 10.16 37.32 44.92
N GLU A 578 9.54 36.29 45.50
CA GLU A 578 8.42 36.31 46.47
C GLU A 578 6.95 36.47 46.02
N LYS A 579 6.12 35.68 46.73
CA LYS A 579 4.66 35.80 46.99
C LYS A 579 3.70 35.26 45.92
N ARG A 580 3.19 34.05 46.15
CA ARG A 580 1.88 33.86 46.83
C ARG A 580 1.60 32.38 47.14
N LYS A 581 1.62 32.09 48.43
CA LYS A 581 0.80 31.07 49.08
C LYS A 581 -0.68 31.48 49.00
N ASP A 582 -1.53 30.46 49.17
CA ASP A 582 -2.95 30.51 49.52
C ASP A 582 -3.95 30.78 48.38
N ARG A 583 -4.46 29.70 47.76
CA ARG A 583 -5.84 29.24 47.97
C ARG A 583 -6.09 27.87 47.37
#